data_AF-A0A2Z6QGS0-F1
#
_entry.id   AF-A0A2Z6QGS0-F1
#
_cell.length_a   1.000
_cell.length_b   1.000
_cell.length_c   1.000
_cell.angle_alpha   90.00
_cell.angle_beta   90.00
_cell.angle_gamma   90.00
#
_symmetry.space_group_name_H-M   'P 1'
#
loop_
_entity.id
_entity.type
_entity.pdbx_description
1 polymer ?
#
loop_
_entity_poly.entity_id
_entity_poly.type
_entity_poly.pdbx_seq_one_letter_code
_entity_poly.pdbx_strand_id
1 'polypeptide(L)'
;MPYLNDDGFHLYETRAIARYLINKYQGTKNSTVLIPSDVQKAALVEQFISVEISYYAQPLYKIIKPLTLKRLHGIEPDLKLVNEGREELEKSLDVYEKLLEGKDYLTGEFSLADLLHVPVTFYAFKVGEGDLWNKRPNVSRWWKNITERESWKNIVTEYNVTVTLLLTFFFIVFCTNAPFSKEWVLSSSQLKPSSA
;
A
#
# COMPACT_ATOMS: atom_id res chain seq x y z
N MET A 1 -6.61 -11.29 3.34
CA MET A 1 -7.28 -10.28 2.48
C MET A 1 -8.12 -9.39 3.39
N PRO A 2 -8.06 -8.06 3.28
CA PRO A 2 -8.78 -7.19 4.20
C PRO A 2 -10.29 -7.25 3.97
N TYR A 3 -11.03 -6.97 5.04
CA TYR A 3 -12.48 -6.99 5.11
C TYR A 3 -12.97 -5.84 5.99
N LEU A 4 -14.07 -5.21 5.58
CA LEU A 4 -14.75 -4.14 6.28
C LEU A 4 -16.18 -4.57 6.62
N ASN A 5 -16.57 -4.34 7.86
CA ASN A 5 -17.97 -4.30 8.30
C ASN A 5 -18.26 -2.90 8.84
N ASP A 6 -19.16 -2.18 8.18
CA ASP A 6 -19.60 -0.84 8.53
C ASP A 6 -21.11 -0.88 8.79
N ASP A 7 -21.49 -1.12 10.05
CA ASP A 7 -22.88 -1.23 10.51
C ASP A 7 -23.75 -2.22 9.69
N GLY A 8 -23.19 -3.40 9.36
CA GLY A 8 -23.87 -4.44 8.58
C GLY A 8 -23.67 -4.32 7.07
N PHE A 9 -23.02 -3.24 6.59
CA PHE A 9 -22.49 -3.20 5.23
C PHE A 9 -21.15 -3.92 5.16
N HIS A 10 -21.04 -4.90 4.26
CA HIS A 10 -19.86 -5.76 4.13
C HIS A 10 -19.11 -5.47 2.83
N LEU A 11 -17.79 -5.27 2.91
CA LEU A 11 -16.95 -4.99 1.76
C LEU A 11 -15.58 -5.67 1.91
N TYR A 12 -15.10 -6.30 0.84
CA TYR A 12 -13.74 -6.83 0.74
C TYR A 12 -13.02 -6.15 -0.44
N GLU A 13 -11.75 -6.51 -0.65
CA GLU A 13 -10.79 -5.85 -1.54
C GLU A 13 -10.24 -4.52 -1.01
N THR A 14 -8.93 -4.50 -0.80
CA THR A 14 -8.15 -3.36 -0.31
C THR A 14 -8.52 -2.05 -1.00
N ARG A 15 -8.56 -2.07 -2.34
CA ARG A 15 -8.79 -0.87 -3.16
C ARG A 15 -10.26 -0.44 -3.19
N ALA A 16 -11.19 -1.38 -2.98
CA ALA A 16 -12.61 -1.05 -2.88
C ALA A 16 -12.91 -0.43 -1.51
N ILE A 17 -12.39 -1.04 -0.43
CA ILE A 17 -12.43 -0.50 0.93
C ILE A 17 -11.84 0.91 0.96
N ALA A 18 -10.71 1.13 0.27
CA ALA A 18 -10.09 2.45 0.15
C ALA A 18 -11.04 3.52 -0.37
N ARG A 19 -11.63 3.26 -1.54
CA ARG A 19 -12.54 4.18 -2.20
C ARG A 19 -13.78 4.42 -1.35
N TYR A 20 -14.31 3.38 -0.73
CA TYR A 20 -15.44 3.50 0.18
C TYR A 20 -15.15 4.46 1.34
N LEU A 21 -14.02 4.26 2.04
CA LEU A 21 -13.63 5.11 3.17
C LEU A 21 -13.33 6.55 2.73
N ILE A 22 -12.69 6.74 1.57
CA ILE A 22 -12.43 8.06 1.01
C ILE A 22 -13.76 8.77 0.69
N ASN A 23 -14.68 8.11 -0.02
CA ASN A 23 -15.97 8.70 -0.36
C ASN A 23 -16.81 9.01 0.89
N LYS A 24 -16.70 8.20 1.95
CA LYS A 24 -17.45 8.40 3.20
C LYS A 24 -16.86 9.51 4.08
N TYR A 25 -15.53 9.68 4.11
CA TYR A 25 -14.87 10.51 5.12
C TYR A 25 -14.01 11.66 4.59
N GLN A 26 -13.64 11.70 3.31
CA GLN A 26 -12.86 12.81 2.75
C GLN A 26 -13.59 14.14 2.94
N GLY A 27 -12.89 15.16 3.45
CA GLY A 27 -13.48 16.46 3.77
C GLY A 27 -14.25 16.52 5.09
N THR A 28 -14.37 15.40 5.83
CA THR A 28 -15.04 15.39 7.15
C THR A 28 -14.04 15.48 8.31
N LYS A 29 -13.01 14.61 8.32
CA LYS A 29 -12.04 14.49 9.42
C LYS A 29 -10.65 15.05 9.08
N ASN A 30 -10.34 15.16 7.80
CA ASN A 30 -9.09 15.77 7.33
C ASN A 30 -9.33 16.51 6.01
N SER A 31 -8.42 17.44 5.69
CA SER A 31 -8.40 18.21 4.45
C SER A 31 -7.61 17.53 3.32
N THR A 32 -7.08 16.32 3.54
CA THR A 32 -6.32 15.61 2.51
C THR A 32 -7.29 15.06 1.46
N VAL A 33 -7.09 15.46 0.22
CA VAL A 33 -7.86 14.97 -0.92
C VAL A 33 -7.08 13.83 -1.57
N LEU A 34 -7.59 12.60 -1.50
CA LEU A 34 -6.99 11.40 -2.08
C LEU A 34 -7.57 11.06 -3.44
N ILE A 35 -8.84 11.40 -3.67
CA ILE A 35 -9.49 11.34 -4.98
C ILE A 35 -10.08 12.73 -5.25
N PRO A 36 -9.50 13.50 -6.19
CA PRO A 36 -10.02 14.81 -6.57
C PRO A 36 -11.44 14.71 -7.16
N SER A 37 -12.26 15.75 -6.96
CA SER A 37 -13.59 15.83 -7.57
C SER A 37 -13.57 16.19 -9.06
N ASP A 38 -12.49 16.80 -9.53
CA ASP A 38 -12.28 17.06 -10.96
C ASP A 38 -12.13 15.73 -11.72
N VAL A 39 -12.93 15.56 -12.77
CA VAL A 39 -13.03 14.29 -13.50
C VAL A 39 -11.70 13.88 -14.16
N GLN A 40 -10.91 14.85 -14.64
CA GLN A 40 -9.64 14.56 -15.31
C GLN A 40 -8.58 14.16 -14.29
N LYS A 41 -8.48 14.90 -13.17
CA LYS A 41 -7.59 14.53 -12.08
C LYS A 41 -7.95 13.18 -11.46
N ALA A 42 -9.24 12.90 -11.26
CA ALA A 42 -9.71 11.60 -10.78
C ALA A 42 -9.35 10.46 -11.74
N ALA A 43 -9.49 10.68 -13.04
CA ALA A 43 -9.11 9.70 -14.06
C ALA A 43 -7.60 9.39 -14.03
N LEU A 44 -6.74 10.41 -13.79
CA LEU A 44 -5.30 10.19 -13.62
C LEU A 44 -4.97 9.36 -12.37
N VAL A 45 -5.68 9.60 -11.26
CA VAL A 45 -5.55 8.75 -10.06
C VAL A 45 -5.91 7.31 -10.40
N GLU A 46 -7.05 7.08 -11.07
CA GLU A 46 -7.49 5.73 -11.45
C GLU A 46 -6.52 5.04 -12.43
N GLN A 47 -5.94 5.79 -13.37
CA GLN A 47 -4.89 5.29 -14.25
C GLN A 47 -3.72 4.72 -13.43
N PHE A 48 -3.22 5.47 -12.46
CA PHE A 48 -2.08 5.02 -11.65
C PHE A 48 -2.43 3.90 -10.66
N ILE A 49 -3.69 3.79 -10.22
CA ILE A 49 -4.15 2.61 -9.48
C ILE A 49 -4.11 1.36 -10.38
N SER A 50 -4.53 1.51 -11.65
CA SER A 50 -4.48 0.40 -12.62
C SER A 50 -3.04 0.01 -12.97
N VAL A 51 -2.14 1.00 -13.09
CA VAL A 51 -0.69 0.77 -13.28
C VAL A 51 -0.10 0.06 -12.07
N GLU A 52 -0.45 0.47 -10.86
CA GLU A 52 0.00 -0.17 -9.62
C GLU A 52 -0.38 -1.65 -9.58
N ILE A 53 -1.63 -1.98 -9.87
CA ILE A 53 -2.10 -3.38 -9.92
C ILE A 53 -1.32 -4.20 -10.95
N SER A 54 -1.18 -3.65 -12.15
CA SER A 54 -0.76 -4.42 -13.33
C SER A 54 0.75 -4.56 -13.44
N TYR A 55 1.49 -3.52 -13.05
CA TYR A 55 2.92 -3.40 -13.33
C TYR A 55 3.78 -3.22 -12.09
N TYR A 56 3.19 -2.93 -10.92
CA TYR A 56 3.93 -2.67 -9.69
C TYR A 56 3.77 -3.79 -8.66
N ALA A 57 2.53 -4.10 -8.28
CA ALA A 57 2.25 -5.06 -7.22
C ALA A 57 2.61 -6.50 -7.59
N GLN A 58 2.31 -6.93 -8.82
CA GLN A 58 2.60 -8.29 -9.28
C GLN A 58 4.09 -8.65 -9.19
N PRO A 59 5.02 -7.88 -9.77
CA PRO A 59 6.45 -8.21 -9.64
C PRO A 59 6.94 -8.11 -8.19
N LEU A 60 6.41 -7.18 -7.40
CA LEU A 60 6.70 -7.11 -5.96
C LEU A 60 6.28 -8.36 -5.20
N TYR A 61 5.13 -8.96 -5.50
CA TYR A 61 4.71 -10.20 -4.86
C TYR A 61 5.62 -11.39 -5.20
N LYS A 62 6.17 -11.43 -6.43
CA LYS A 62 7.18 -12.43 -6.83
C LYS A 62 8.46 -12.32 -5.99
N ILE A 63 8.81 -11.13 -5.53
CA ILE A 63 9.99 -10.86 -4.69
C ILE A 63 9.68 -11.07 -3.21
N ILE A 64 8.67 -10.38 -2.68
CA ILE A 64 8.41 -10.28 -1.24
C ILE A 64 7.99 -11.62 -0.65
N LYS A 65 7.11 -12.38 -1.33
CA LYS A 65 6.57 -13.63 -0.78
C LYS A 65 7.68 -14.66 -0.53
N PRO A 66 8.55 -15.00 -1.50
CA PRO A 66 9.64 -15.93 -1.26
C PRO A 66 10.65 -15.43 -0.20
N LEU A 67 11.04 -14.15 -0.25
CA LEU A 67 12.01 -13.60 0.71
C LEU A 67 11.45 -13.54 2.14
N THR A 68 10.15 -13.30 2.29
CA THR A 68 9.47 -13.34 3.58
C THR A 68 9.40 -14.76 4.12
N LEU A 69 9.10 -15.76 3.28
CA LEU A 69 9.09 -17.17 3.67
C LEU A 69 10.47 -17.65 4.13
N LYS A 70 11.53 -17.21 3.46
CA LYS A 70 12.91 -17.45 3.92
C LYS A 70 13.15 -16.88 5.31
N ARG A 71 12.80 -15.61 5.52
CA ARG A 71 13.03 -14.93 6.81
C ARG A 71 12.23 -15.56 7.95
N LEU A 72 10.97 -15.89 7.72
CA LEU A 72 10.07 -16.36 8.79
C LEU A 72 10.20 -17.86 9.05
N HIS A 73 10.39 -18.66 8.01
CA HIS A 73 10.30 -20.12 8.09
C HIS A 73 11.57 -20.84 7.63
N GLY A 74 12.62 -20.12 7.23
CA GLY A 74 13.86 -20.72 6.73
C GLY A 74 13.72 -21.41 5.37
N ILE A 75 12.60 -21.18 4.65
CA ILE A 75 12.35 -21.79 3.35
C ILE A 75 13.13 -21.04 2.27
N GLU A 76 14.10 -21.71 1.65
CA GLU A 76 14.89 -21.10 0.59
C GLU A 76 14.01 -20.70 -0.62
N PRO A 77 14.15 -19.46 -1.12
CA PRO A 77 13.34 -18.96 -2.22
C PRO A 77 13.86 -19.49 -3.56
N ASP A 78 12.97 -19.66 -4.53
CA ASP A 78 13.37 -19.78 -5.93
C ASP A 78 13.97 -18.44 -6.40
N LEU A 79 15.30 -18.37 -6.44
CA LEU A 79 16.01 -17.16 -6.83
C LEU A 79 15.75 -16.76 -8.27
N LYS A 80 15.37 -17.69 -9.15
CA LYS A 80 14.99 -17.36 -10.53
C LYS A 80 13.72 -16.51 -10.52
N LEU A 81 12.68 -16.94 -9.80
CA LEU A 81 11.44 -16.19 -9.65
C LEU A 81 11.65 -14.80 -9.01
N VAL A 82 12.52 -14.73 -7.99
CA VAL A 82 12.84 -13.45 -7.34
C VAL A 82 13.55 -12.51 -8.33
N ASN A 83 14.52 -13.01 -9.10
CA ASN A 83 15.23 -12.20 -10.09
C ASN A 83 14.30 -11.74 -11.23
N GLU A 84 13.41 -12.60 -11.73
CA GLU A 84 12.38 -12.21 -12.70
C GLU A 84 11.50 -11.07 -12.16
N GLY A 85 11.08 -11.17 -10.88
CA GLY A 85 10.33 -10.09 -10.21
C GLY A 85 11.13 -8.80 -10.11
N ARG A 86 12.44 -8.86 -9.81
CA ARG A 86 13.32 -7.67 -9.79
C ARG A 86 13.41 -7.02 -11.15
N GLU A 87 13.67 -7.78 -12.21
CA GLU A 87 13.78 -7.26 -13.58
C GLU A 87 12.48 -6.59 -14.07
N GLU A 88 11.33 -7.21 -13.77
CA GLU A 88 10.02 -6.63 -14.07
C GLU A 88 9.78 -5.33 -13.29
N LEU A 89 10.07 -5.33 -11.99
CA LEU A 89 9.90 -4.15 -11.15
C LEU A 89 10.84 -3.00 -11.56
N GLU A 90 12.08 -3.32 -11.95
CA GLU A 90 13.03 -2.32 -12.42
C GLU A 90 12.51 -1.55 -13.62
N LYS A 91 11.90 -2.23 -14.59
CA LYS A 91 11.27 -1.58 -15.76
C LYS A 91 10.16 -0.62 -15.33
N SER A 92 9.31 -1.04 -14.39
CA SER A 92 8.24 -0.19 -13.86
C SER A 92 8.81 1.03 -13.11
N LEU A 93 9.85 0.83 -12.30
CA LEU A 93 10.50 1.91 -11.55
C LEU A 93 11.26 2.87 -12.48
N ASP A 94 11.83 2.41 -13.59
CA ASP A 94 12.46 3.28 -14.60
C ASP A 94 11.43 4.17 -15.31
N VAL A 95 10.22 3.67 -15.53
CA VAL A 95 9.11 4.49 -16.02
C VAL A 95 8.70 5.51 -14.96
N TYR A 96 8.58 5.10 -13.70
CA TYR A 96 8.23 6.00 -12.59
C TYR A 96 9.27 7.11 -12.41
N GLU A 97 10.56 6.80 -12.56
CA GLU A 97 11.64 7.77 -12.47
C GLU A 97 11.47 8.93 -13.44
N LYS A 98 11.02 8.65 -14.66
CA LYS A 98 10.69 9.67 -15.67
C LYS A 98 9.39 10.39 -15.36
N LEU A 99 8.35 9.66 -14.94
CA LEU A 99 7.03 10.23 -14.66
C LEU A 99 7.04 11.20 -13.47
N LEU A 100 7.94 10.96 -12.51
CA LEU A 100 8.15 11.77 -11.31
C LEU A 100 9.14 12.92 -11.53
N GLU A 101 9.66 13.11 -12.74
CA GLU A 101 10.47 14.29 -13.04
C GLU A 101 9.63 15.57 -12.82
N GLY A 102 10.13 16.46 -11.95
CA GLY A 102 9.43 17.69 -11.58
C GLY A 102 8.15 17.52 -10.75
N LYS A 103 7.86 16.32 -10.24
CA LYS A 103 6.66 16.04 -9.43
C LYS A 103 7.00 15.36 -8.11
N ASP A 104 6.26 15.68 -7.05
CA ASP A 104 6.42 15.01 -5.76
C ASP A 104 5.66 13.70 -5.65
N TYR A 105 4.61 13.53 -6.47
CA TYR A 105 3.67 12.41 -6.45
C TYR A 105 3.26 12.02 -7.88
N LEU A 106 2.69 10.82 -8.06
CA LEU A 106 2.37 10.25 -9.37
C LEU A 106 1.42 11.15 -10.19
N THR A 107 0.46 11.78 -9.52
CA THR A 107 -0.51 12.71 -10.12
C THR A 107 -0.17 14.18 -9.87
N GLY A 108 1.06 14.49 -9.44
CA GLY A 108 1.50 15.83 -9.05
C GLY A 108 1.20 16.18 -7.59
N GLU A 109 0.02 15.80 -7.09
CA GLU A 109 -0.41 15.91 -5.69
C GLU A 109 -0.57 14.50 -5.08
N PHE A 110 -0.39 14.38 -3.76
CA PHE A 110 -0.56 13.10 -3.04
C PHE A 110 -1.98 12.57 -3.20
N SER A 111 -2.12 11.33 -3.65
CA SER A 111 -3.42 10.75 -3.97
C SER A 111 -3.56 9.30 -3.46
N LEU A 112 -4.73 8.71 -3.68
CA LEU A 112 -4.94 7.28 -3.46
C LEU A 112 -3.96 6.42 -4.27
N ALA A 113 -3.54 6.88 -5.45
CA ALA A 113 -2.58 6.13 -6.25
C ALA A 113 -1.26 5.94 -5.48
N ASP A 114 -0.70 7.01 -4.90
CA ASP A 114 0.52 6.95 -4.10
C ASP A 114 0.33 6.09 -2.84
N LEU A 115 -0.80 6.26 -2.15
CA LEU A 115 -1.14 5.52 -0.94
C LEU A 115 -1.13 4.00 -1.15
N LEU A 116 -1.67 3.51 -2.28
CA LEU A 116 -1.78 2.08 -2.54
C LEU A 116 -0.41 1.40 -2.78
N HIS A 117 0.64 2.16 -3.10
CA HIS A 117 2.00 1.60 -3.22
C HIS A 117 2.65 1.33 -1.86
N VAL A 118 2.23 2.02 -0.80
CA VAL A 118 2.90 2.01 0.50
C VAL A 118 3.08 0.62 1.12
N PRO A 119 2.04 -0.23 1.22
CA PRO A 119 2.15 -1.46 1.99
C PRO A 119 3.20 -2.41 1.42
N VAL A 120 3.15 -2.65 0.11
CA VAL A 120 4.06 -3.59 -0.57
C VAL A 120 5.48 -3.02 -0.66
N THR A 121 5.64 -1.73 -0.92
CA THR A 121 6.96 -1.08 -0.94
C THR A 121 7.63 -1.11 0.43
N PHE A 122 6.88 -0.83 1.50
CA PHE A 122 7.42 -0.92 2.85
C PHE A 122 7.97 -2.33 3.16
N TYR A 123 7.26 -3.37 2.73
CA TYR A 123 7.75 -4.75 2.89
C TYR A 123 9.01 -5.04 2.09
N ALA A 124 9.10 -4.56 0.85
CA ALA A 124 10.31 -4.69 0.04
C ALA A 124 11.52 -4.11 0.76
N PHE A 125 11.39 -2.91 1.34
CA PHE A 125 12.43 -2.33 2.21
C PHE A 125 12.75 -3.22 3.41
N LYS A 126 11.74 -3.77 4.08
CA LYS A 126 11.96 -4.67 5.22
C LYS A 126 12.71 -5.95 4.84
N VAL A 127 12.51 -6.50 3.64
CA VAL A 127 13.22 -7.71 3.17
C VAL A 127 14.55 -7.42 2.46
N GLY A 128 15.00 -6.17 2.45
CA GLY A 128 16.33 -5.79 1.96
C GLY A 128 16.37 -5.37 0.48
N GLU A 129 15.23 -5.11 -0.15
CA GLU A 129 15.12 -4.73 -1.57
C GLU A 129 15.06 -3.20 -1.78
N GLY A 130 15.34 -2.41 -0.74
CA GLY A 130 15.21 -0.94 -0.78
C GLY A 130 16.05 -0.26 -1.87
N ASP A 131 17.16 -0.88 -2.28
CA ASP A 131 18.05 -0.36 -3.32
C ASP A 131 17.38 -0.22 -4.69
N LEU A 132 16.32 -0.98 -4.96
CA LEU A 132 15.51 -0.83 -6.17
C LEU A 132 14.89 0.57 -6.26
N TRP A 133 14.53 1.19 -5.12
CA TRP A 133 14.05 2.56 -5.07
C TRP A 133 15.20 3.55 -4.93
N ASN A 134 16.18 3.27 -4.05
CA ASN A 134 17.22 4.24 -3.69
C ASN A 134 18.13 4.62 -4.87
N LYS A 135 18.31 3.73 -5.86
CA LYS A 135 19.15 4.02 -7.05
C LYS A 135 18.50 4.98 -8.06
N ARG A 136 17.26 5.38 -7.84
CA ARG A 136 16.44 6.22 -8.72
C ARG A 136 16.06 7.50 -7.98
N PRO A 137 16.69 8.65 -8.25
CA PRO A 137 16.55 9.83 -7.39
C PRO A 137 15.12 10.38 -7.29
N ASN A 138 14.33 10.40 -8.37
CA ASN A 138 12.95 10.85 -8.31
C ASN A 138 12.04 9.86 -7.57
N VAL A 139 12.21 8.57 -7.81
CA VAL A 139 11.49 7.50 -7.09
C VAL A 139 11.85 7.50 -5.59
N SER A 140 13.13 7.67 -5.27
CA SER A 140 13.62 7.76 -3.89
C SER A 140 13.02 8.97 -3.17
N ARG A 141 12.99 10.14 -3.82
CA ARG A 141 12.31 11.34 -3.31
C ARG A 141 10.82 11.07 -3.08
N TRP A 142 10.13 10.51 -4.06
CA TRP A 142 8.70 10.17 -3.96
C TRP A 142 8.41 9.25 -2.77
N TRP A 143 9.20 8.18 -2.60
CA TRP A 143 9.04 7.27 -1.49
C TRP A 143 9.31 7.94 -0.13
N LYS A 144 10.35 8.78 -0.07
CA LYS A 144 10.65 9.59 1.11
C LYS A 144 9.47 10.52 1.46
N ASN A 145 8.95 11.27 0.48
CA ASN A 145 7.81 12.16 0.68
C ASN A 145 6.59 11.43 1.26
N ILE A 146 6.28 10.23 0.76
CA ILE A 146 5.17 9.43 1.28
C ILE A 146 5.44 8.97 2.71
N THR A 147 6.65 8.47 2.99
CA THR A 147 7.00 7.92 4.31
C THR A 147 7.25 8.99 5.38
N GLU A 148 7.43 10.25 4.99
CA GLU A 148 7.54 11.37 5.91
C GLU A 148 6.18 11.94 6.36
N ARG A 149 5.07 11.48 5.77
CA ARG A 149 3.73 11.88 6.19
C ARG A 149 3.42 11.39 7.61
N GLU A 150 2.90 12.28 8.45
CA GLU A 150 2.56 11.95 9.85
C GLU A 150 1.57 10.79 9.96
N SER A 151 0.60 10.71 9.05
CA SER A 151 -0.34 9.58 8.99
C SER A 151 0.38 8.23 8.84
N TRP A 152 1.47 8.20 8.09
CA TRP A 152 2.27 6.99 7.91
C TRP A 152 3.15 6.69 9.12
N LYS A 153 3.86 7.69 9.65
CA LYS A 153 4.70 7.53 10.85
C LYS A 153 3.90 7.03 12.04
N ASN A 154 2.69 7.54 12.23
CA ASN A 154 1.77 7.08 13.28
C ASN A 154 1.46 5.59 13.12
N ILE A 155 1.16 5.12 11.91
CA ILE A 155 0.89 3.69 11.66
C ILE A 155 2.11 2.83 12.00
N VAL A 156 3.29 3.22 11.53
CA VAL A 156 4.52 2.46 11.77
C VAL A 156 4.83 2.37 13.27
N THR A 157 4.59 3.46 14.01
CA THR A 157 4.86 3.56 15.45
C THR A 157 3.80 2.83 16.29
N GLU A 158 2.52 3.07 16.03
CA GLU A 158 1.39 2.58 16.83
C GLU A 158 1.18 1.08 16.66
N TYR A 159 1.39 0.55 15.45
CA TYR A 159 1.09 -0.86 15.15
C TYR A 159 2.33 -1.76 15.17
N ASN A 160 3.48 -1.24 15.64
CA ASN A 160 4.79 -1.90 15.69
C ASN A 160 4.94 -2.93 14.57
N VAL A 161 4.83 -2.43 13.32
CA VAL A 161 4.59 -3.22 12.10
C VAL A 161 5.69 -4.26 11.92
N THR A 162 5.49 -5.39 12.59
CA THR A 162 6.30 -6.60 12.53
C THR A 162 5.67 -7.50 11.48
N VAL A 163 6.53 -8.27 10.84
CA VAL A 163 6.34 -8.94 9.54
C VAL A 163 5.01 -9.73 9.42
N THR A 164 4.39 -10.11 10.53
CA THR A 164 3.25 -11.02 10.65
C THR A 164 1.86 -10.39 10.38
N LEU A 165 1.66 -9.07 10.50
CA LEU A 165 0.30 -8.52 10.68
C LEU A 165 -0.41 -7.90 9.45
N LEU A 166 0.19 -7.88 8.26
CA LEU A 166 -0.37 -7.14 7.12
C LEU A 166 -0.88 -8.00 5.95
N LEU A 167 -1.33 -9.22 6.21
CA LEU A 167 -2.23 -9.88 5.27
C LEU A 167 -3.71 -9.49 5.51
N THR A 168 -4.01 -8.70 6.55
CA THR A 168 -5.41 -8.37 6.92
C THR A 168 -5.70 -6.94 7.38
N PHE A 169 -4.73 -6.12 7.80
CA PHE A 169 -5.07 -4.85 8.48
C PHE A 169 -4.26 -3.64 8.02
N PHE A 170 -4.59 -3.07 6.84
CA PHE A 170 -3.93 -1.84 6.36
C PHE A 170 -4.83 -0.63 6.11
N PHE A 171 -6.14 -0.71 6.36
CA PHE A 171 -7.05 0.29 5.76
C PHE A 171 -7.74 1.28 6.70
N ILE A 172 -7.78 1.05 8.00
CA ILE A 172 -8.60 1.91 8.89
C ILE A 172 -7.86 3.18 9.35
N VAL A 173 -6.52 3.13 9.43
CA VAL A 173 -5.73 4.20 10.08
C VAL A 173 -5.38 5.36 9.14
N PHE A 174 -5.23 5.11 7.83
CA PHE A 174 -4.77 6.15 6.90
C PHE A 174 -5.83 7.23 6.62
N CYS A 175 -7.11 6.99 6.95
CA CYS A 175 -8.20 7.91 6.60
C CYS A 175 -8.76 8.75 7.76
N THR A 176 -8.54 8.41 9.05
CA THR A 176 -9.46 8.97 10.09
C THR A 176 -8.88 9.63 11.33
N ASN A 177 -7.60 9.49 11.71
CA ASN A 177 -7.08 10.01 13.00
C ASN A 177 -8.08 9.86 14.18
N ALA A 178 -8.91 8.81 14.14
CA ALA A 178 -9.95 8.57 15.12
C ALA A 178 -9.33 7.71 16.24
N PRO A 179 -9.64 7.98 17.52
CA PRO A 179 -9.25 7.08 18.58
C PRO A 179 -9.85 5.71 18.30
N PHE A 180 -8.99 4.72 18.18
CA PHE A 180 -9.34 3.32 17.95
C PHE A 180 -10.26 2.82 19.08
N SER A 181 -11.55 2.59 18.81
CA SER A 181 -12.41 1.87 19.76
C SER A 181 -12.08 0.38 19.70
N LYS A 182 -12.05 -0.30 20.86
CA LYS A 182 -11.72 -1.74 20.95
C LYS A 182 -12.71 -2.64 20.19
N GLU A 183 -13.82 -2.09 19.71
CA GLU A 183 -14.87 -2.80 18.97
C GLU A 183 -14.41 -3.23 17.57
N TRP A 184 -13.49 -2.48 16.94
CA TRP A 184 -12.95 -2.81 15.60
C TRP A 184 -12.03 -4.03 15.61
N VAL A 185 -11.43 -4.37 16.76
CA VAL A 185 -10.63 -5.60 16.95
C VAL A 185 -11.52 -6.84 17.07
N LEU A 186 -12.65 -6.70 17.75
CA LEU A 186 -13.44 -7.85 18.22
C LEU A 186 -14.19 -8.56 17.09
N SER A 187 -14.49 -7.90 15.97
CA SER A 187 -15.13 -8.57 14.82
C SER A 187 -14.21 -9.62 14.16
N SER A 188 -12.88 -9.45 14.28
CA SER A 188 -11.90 -10.38 13.73
C SER A 188 -11.73 -11.68 14.53
N SER A 189 -12.16 -11.69 15.80
CA SER A 189 -12.19 -12.91 16.63
C SER A 189 -13.25 -13.92 16.17
N GLN A 190 -14.16 -13.52 15.28
CA GLN A 190 -15.21 -14.35 14.70
C GLN A 190 -14.77 -15.08 13.41
N LEU A 191 -13.57 -14.79 12.88
CA LEU A 191 -13.01 -15.51 11.75
C LEU A 191 -12.30 -16.79 12.24
N LYS A 192 -13.08 -17.77 12.71
CA LYS A 192 -12.60 -19.16 12.72
C LYS A 192 -12.57 -19.65 11.27
N PRO A 193 -11.52 -20.37 10.83
CA PRO A 193 -11.56 -21.04 9.53
C PRO A 193 -12.75 -22.00 9.51
N SER A 194 -13.62 -21.88 8.50
CA SER A 194 -14.62 -22.91 8.25
C SER A 194 -13.86 -24.18 7.85
N SER A 195 -13.90 -25.18 8.70
CA SER A 195 -13.47 -26.53 8.35
C SER A 195 -14.40 -27.09 7.27
N ALA A 196 -13.88 -27.26 6.06
CA ALA A 196 -14.37 -28.21 5.06
C ALA A 196 -13.17 -28.65 4.21
#